data_AF-A0A0M3DHI0-F1
#
_entry.id   AF-A0A0M3DHI0-F1
#
_cell.length_a   1.000
_cell.length_b   1.000
_cell.length_c   1.000
_cell.angle_alpha   90.00
_cell.angle_beta   90.00
_cell.angle_gamma   90.00
#
_symmetry.space_group_name_H-M   'P 1'
#
loop_
_entity.id
_entity.type
_entity.pdbx_description
1 polymer ?
#
loop_
_entity_poly.entity_id
_entity_poly.type
_entity_poly.pdbx_seq_one_letter_code
_entity_poly.pdbx_strand_id
1 'polypeptide(L)'
;MKKQRIGTVVYSNENSAKVKLEPSKKHLNIINYQGNKDNIITANNYIGAKSGQCVCIEFNNIISFKLIYILYIQPILFALLGLLIGFYMSIAINQPSLLYEITFSCIVCTIAIIYKDYYKEKNKAEINIKPDIIKIL
;
A
#
# COMPACT_ATOMS: atom_id res chain seq x y z
N MET A 1 -13.51 7.04 9.87
CA MET A 1 -13.68 6.16 11.06
C MET A 1 -12.53 5.17 11.09
N LYS A 2 -11.76 5.12 12.19
CA LYS A 2 -10.65 4.19 12.32
C LYS A 2 -11.18 2.76 12.47
N LYS A 3 -10.60 1.79 11.76
CA LYS A 3 -11.08 0.40 11.78
C LYS A 3 -10.39 -0.33 12.93
N GLN A 4 -11.17 -0.73 13.93
CA GLN A 4 -10.69 -1.49 15.08
C GLN A 4 -11.02 -2.98 14.91
N ARG A 5 -10.11 -3.87 15.31
CA ARG A 5 -10.32 -5.32 15.37
C ARG A 5 -9.74 -5.91 16.64
N ILE A 6 -10.35 -7.00 17.10
CA ILE A 6 -9.91 -7.75 18.28
C ILE A 6 -9.00 -8.91 17.82
N GLY A 7 -7.98 -9.22 18.62
CA GLY A 7 -7.14 -10.38 18.41
C GLY A 7 -6.39 -10.78 19.68
N THR A 8 -5.70 -11.92 19.63
CA THR A 8 -4.89 -12.45 20.72
C THR A 8 -3.41 -12.39 20.38
N VAL A 9 -2.57 -11.89 21.29
CA VAL A 9 -1.12 -11.82 21.08
C VAL A 9 -0.54 -13.24 21.11
N VAL A 10 0.08 -13.66 20.01
CA VAL A 10 0.76 -14.96 19.89
C VAL A 10 2.20 -14.85 20.35
N TYR A 11 2.85 -13.74 20.02
CA TYR A 11 4.24 -13.47 20.36
C TYR A 11 4.44 -11.96 20.49
N SER A 12 5.17 -11.52 21.52
CA SER A 12 5.56 -10.13 21.69
C SER A 12 7.07 -9.98 21.73
N ASN A 13 7.57 -8.94 21.07
CA ASN A 13 8.93 -8.43 21.15
C ASN A 13 8.89 -6.96 21.62
N GLU A 14 10.03 -6.36 21.96
CA GLU A 14 10.11 -5.05 22.64
C GLU A 14 9.25 -3.93 22.03
N ASN A 15 9.20 -3.82 20.69
CA ASN A 15 8.40 -2.79 19.99
C ASN A 15 7.29 -3.35 19.08
N SER A 16 7.12 -4.67 18.99
CA SER A 16 6.14 -5.25 18.05
C SER A 16 5.59 -6.58 18.53
N ALA A 17 4.33 -6.84 18.23
CA ALA A 17 3.65 -8.07 18.58
C ALA A 17 2.99 -8.73 17.36
N LYS A 18 3.08 -10.05 17.29
CA LYS A 18 2.30 -10.88 16.37
C LYS A 18 0.96 -11.16 17.01
N VAL A 19 -0.11 -10.68 16.38
CA VAL A 19 -1.47 -10.81 16.88
C VAL A 19 -2.30 -11.65 15.93
N LYS A 20 -2.92 -12.70 16.47
CA LYS A 20 -3.90 -13.53 15.76
C LYS A 20 -5.25 -12.82 15.83
N LEU A 21 -5.74 -12.35 14.69
CA LEU A 21 -7.03 -11.67 14.61
C LEU A 21 -8.18 -12.66 14.83
N GLU A 22 -9.15 -12.26 15.65
CA GLU A 22 -10.40 -13.00 15.77
C GLU A 22 -11.25 -12.81 14.50
N PRO A 23 -11.93 -13.87 14.02
CA PRO A 23 -12.88 -13.74 12.94
C PRO A 23 -13.97 -12.75 13.35
N SER A 24 -14.24 -11.75 12.50
CA SER A 24 -15.27 -10.75 12.78
C SER A 24 -16.63 -11.43 12.92
N LYS A 25 -17.33 -11.20 14.04
CA LYS A 25 -18.71 -11.69 14.28
C LYS A 25 -19.69 -11.36 13.14
N LYS A 26 -19.36 -10.38 12.28
CA LYS A 26 -20.19 -9.98 11.13
C LYS A 26 -20.20 -11.02 9.99
N HIS A 27 -19.35 -12.05 10.03
CA HIS A 27 -19.27 -13.10 9.02
C HIS A 27 -19.38 -14.51 9.62
N LEU A 28 -20.22 -14.68 10.66
CA LEU A 28 -20.44 -15.97 11.31
C LEU A 28 -21.35 -16.95 10.52
N ASN A 29 -21.46 -16.77 9.21
CA ASN A 29 -22.29 -17.59 8.31
C ASN A 29 -21.50 -18.06 7.08
N ILE A 30 -20.26 -18.53 7.27
CA ILE A 30 -19.57 -19.31 6.25
C ILE A 30 -19.00 -20.55 6.94
N ILE A 31 -19.74 -21.64 6.74
CA ILE A 31 -19.34 -23.02 7.00
C ILE A 31 -18.00 -23.21 6.26
N ASN A 32 -16.93 -23.56 6.98
CA ASN A 32 -15.54 -23.76 6.50
C ASN A 32 -14.53 -22.62 6.77
N TYR A 33 -14.49 -22.08 7.99
CA TYR A 33 -13.24 -21.45 8.48
C TYR A 33 -12.25 -22.54 8.93
N GLN A 34 -11.64 -23.20 7.95
CA GLN A 34 -10.50 -24.08 8.16
C GLN A 34 -9.32 -23.25 8.69
N GLY A 35 -8.69 -23.74 9.76
CA GLY A 35 -7.70 -23.03 10.57
C GLY A 35 -6.53 -22.45 9.77
N ASN A 36 -6.70 -21.22 9.29
CA ASN A 36 -5.66 -20.56 8.54
C ASN A 36 -4.67 -19.89 9.49
N LYS A 37 -3.41 -20.32 9.43
CA LYS A 37 -2.24 -19.64 10.01
C LYS A 37 -2.07 -18.20 9.45
N ASP A 38 -2.88 -17.83 8.46
CA ASP A 38 -2.86 -16.59 7.70
C ASP A 38 -3.48 -15.37 8.41
N ASN A 39 -4.03 -15.53 9.63
CA ASN A 39 -4.65 -14.43 10.36
C ASN A 39 -3.73 -13.77 11.41
N ILE A 40 -2.43 -14.06 11.35
CA ILE A 40 -1.43 -13.48 12.26
C ILE A 40 -0.81 -12.25 11.58
N ILE A 41 -1.06 -11.08 12.15
CA ILE A 41 -0.50 -9.81 11.68
C ILE A 41 0.55 -9.29 12.66
N THR A 42 1.49 -8.48 12.18
CA THR A 42 2.45 -7.79 13.04
C THR A 42 1.92 -6.39 13.34
N ALA A 43 1.71 -6.08 14.60
CA ALA A 43 1.24 -4.80 15.11
C ALA A 43 2.32 -4.13 15.98
N ASN A 44 2.30 -2.80 16.08
CA ASN A 44 3.19 -2.09 17.00
C ASN A 44 2.69 -2.25 18.43
N ASN A 45 3.60 -2.55 19.36
CA ASN A 45 3.26 -2.84 20.75
C ASN A 45 3.80 -1.78 21.72
N TYR A 46 3.32 -0.54 21.60
CA TYR A 46 3.73 0.55 22.50
C TYR A 46 3.22 0.38 23.94
N ILE A 47 2.16 -0.41 24.13
CA ILE A 47 1.50 -0.61 25.43
C ILE A 47 1.98 -1.85 26.19
N GLY A 48 3.00 -2.57 25.67
CA GLY A 48 3.62 -3.70 26.36
C GLY A 48 2.74 -4.95 26.51
N ALA A 49 1.84 -5.21 25.56
CA ALA A 49 1.00 -6.40 25.56
C ALA A 49 1.84 -7.70 25.54
N LYS A 50 1.51 -8.66 26.40
CA LYS A 50 2.21 -9.95 26.53
C LYS A 50 1.52 -11.05 25.74
N SER A 51 2.29 -12.09 25.41
CA SER A 51 1.75 -13.32 24.77
C SER A 51 0.59 -13.88 25.58
N GLY A 52 -0.50 -14.24 24.91
CA GLY A 52 -1.74 -14.76 25.51
C GLY A 52 -2.80 -13.71 25.82
N GLN A 53 -2.49 -12.41 25.77
CA GLN A 53 -3.47 -11.35 26.06
C GLN A 53 -4.36 -11.04 24.86
N CYS A 54 -5.63 -10.72 25.14
CA CYS A 54 -6.56 -10.17 24.16
C CYS A 54 -6.29 -8.68 23.99
N VAL A 55 -6.23 -8.21 22.75
CA VAL A 55 -5.88 -6.83 22.42
C VAL A 55 -6.78 -6.27 21.32
N CYS A 56 -7.01 -4.96 21.37
CA CYS A 56 -7.67 -4.20 20.32
C CYS A 56 -6.61 -3.52 19.45
N ILE A 57 -6.71 -3.75 18.14
CA ILE A 57 -5.79 -3.27 17.13
C ILE A 57 -6.51 -2.24 16.26
N GLU A 58 -5.87 -1.11 16.02
CA GLU A 58 -6.38 -0.04 15.18
C GLU A 58 -5.62 0.00 13.85
N PHE A 59 -6.35 -0.20 12.74
CA PHE A 59 -5.80 -0.01 11.40
C PHE A 59 -5.88 1.47 11.04
N ASN A 60 -4.71 2.10 10.99
CA ASN A 60 -4.58 3.45 10.49
C ASN A 60 -4.61 3.41 8.95
N ASN A 61 -5.81 3.40 8.37
CA ASN A 61 -6.02 3.49 6.93
C ASN A 61 -5.74 4.93 6.47
N ILE A 62 -4.46 5.28 6.35
CA ILE A 62 -4.05 6.52 5.67
C ILE A 62 -3.42 6.11 4.34
N ILE A 63 -4.23 5.61 3.42
CA ILE A 63 -3.80 5.63 2.03
C ILE A 63 -3.95 7.09 1.59
N SER A 64 -2.87 7.86 1.74
CA SER A 64 -2.82 9.25 1.31
C SER A 64 -3.21 9.34 -0.17
N PHE A 65 -4.10 10.26 -0.53
CA PHE A 65 -4.48 10.51 -1.94
C PHE A 65 -3.25 10.66 -2.84
N LYS A 66 -2.20 11.31 -2.33
CA LYS A 66 -0.89 11.44 -2.96
C LYS A 66 -0.25 10.09 -3.33
N LEU A 67 -0.34 9.09 -2.46
CA LEU A 67 0.22 7.77 -2.68
C LEU A 67 -0.50 7.04 -3.84
N ILE A 68 -1.84 7.12 -3.87
CA ILE A 68 -2.65 6.56 -4.96
C ILE A 68 -2.31 7.26 -6.27
N TYR A 69 -2.19 8.59 -6.24
CA TYR A 69 -1.84 9.37 -7.41
C TYR A 69 -0.50 8.93 -8.00
N ILE A 70 0.55 8.86 -7.18
CA ILE A 70 1.91 8.52 -7.65
C ILE A 70 1.97 7.07 -8.17
N LEU A 71 1.30 6.14 -7.49
CA LEU A 71 1.36 4.71 -7.83
C LEU A 71 0.57 4.35 -9.10
N TYR A 72 -0.58 5.00 -9.32
CA TYR A 72 -1.53 4.57 -10.34
C TYR A 72 -1.82 5.63 -11.40
N ILE A 73 -2.01 6.89 -11.00
CA ILE A 73 -2.50 7.93 -11.89
C ILE A 73 -1.35 8.59 -12.67
N GLN A 74 -0.25 8.90 -11.98
CA GLN A 74 0.90 9.60 -12.55
C GLN A 74 1.53 8.87 -13.76
N PRO A 75 1.78 7.54 -13.76
CA PRO A 75 2.36 6.86 -14.92
C PRO A 75 1.50 7.00 -16.18
N ILE A 76 0.17 6.98 -16.02
CA ILE A 76 -0.79 7.12 -17.13
C ILE A 76 -0.73 8.53 -17.72
N LEU A 77 -0.73 9.55 -16.85
CA LEU A 77 -0.57 10.95 -17.29
C LEU A 77 0.76 11.18 -18.01
N PHE A 78 1.83 10.59 -17.52
CA PHE A 78 3.17 10.71 -18.11
C PHE A 78 3.25 10.05 -19.49
N ALA A 79 2.61 8.89 -19.69
CA ALA A 79 2.52 8.27 -21.00
C ALA A 79 1.78 9.17 -22.01
N LEU A 80 0.71 9.84 -21.59
CA LEU A 80 -0.05 10.78 -22.43
C LEU A 80 0.73 12.06 -22.72
N LEU A 81 1.44 12.60 -21.74
CA LEU A 81 2.37 13.72 -21.94
C LEU A 81 3.48 13.37 -22.94
N GLY A 82 4.02 12.15 -22.87
CA GLY A 82 5.03 11.71 -23.84
C GLY A 82 4.51 11.65 -25.28
N LEU A 83 3.24 11.26 -25.49
CA LEU A 83 2.61 11.34 -26.82
C LEU A 83 2.54 12.79 -27.31
N LEU A 84 2.07 13.72 -26.46
CA LEU A 84 1.99 15.14 -26.83
C LEU A 84 3.35 15.74 -27.18
N ILE A 85 4.37 15.45 -26.37
CA ILE A 85 5.74 15.91 -26.63
C ILE A 85 6.27 15.34 -27.95
N GLY A 86 6.06 14.03 -28.19
CA GLY A 86 6.45 13.39 -29.43
C GLY A 86 5.76 13.98 -30.66
N PHE A 87 4.48 14.31 -30.55
CA PHE A 87 3.72 14.98 -31.62
C PHE A 87 4.29 16.36 -31.94
N TYR A 88 4.49 17.22 -30.93
CA TYR A 88 5.09 18.54 -31.13
C TYR A 88 6.50 18.46 -31.74
N MET A 89 7.30 17.49 -31.30
CA MET A 89 8.66 17.29 -31.82
C MET A 89 8.64 16.85 -33.28
N SER A 90 7.68 16.01 -33.67
CA SER A 90 7.54 15.57 -35.06
C SER A 90 7.20 16.71 -36.02
N ILE A 91 6.33 17.64 -35.59
CA ILE A 91 6.00 18.86 -36.36
C ILE A 91 7.24 19.73 -36.51
N ALA A 92 8.00 19.92 -35.42
CA ALA A 92 9.19 20.75 -35.44
C ALA A 92 10.27 20.24 -36.40
N ILE A 93 10.38 18.91 -36.58
CA ILE A 93 11.40 18.26 -37.43
C ILE A 93 10.82 17.86 -38.81
N ASN A 94 9.53 18.09 -39.05
CA ASN A 94 8.82 17.73 -40.28
C ASN A 94 8.91 16.23 -40.61
N GLN A 95 8.79 15.39 -39.59
CA GLN A 95 8.89 13.93 -39.66
C GLN A 95 7.56 13.27 -39.29
N PRO A 96 7.33 11.99 -39.64
CA PRO A 96 6.09 11.29 -39.28
C PRO A 96 5.92 11.19 -37.76
N SER A 97 4.72 11.56 -37.28
CA SER A 97 4.47 11.74 -35.85
C SER A 97 4.48 10.44 -35.04
N LEU A 98 4.00 9.35 -35.64
CA LEU A 98 3.80 8.06 -34.97
C LEU A 98 5.09 7.53 -34.30
N LEU A 99 6.24 7.68 -34.94
CA LEU A 99 7.51 7.16 -34.42
C LEU A 99 8.02 8.01 -33.23
N TYR A 100 7.82 9.32 -33.28
CA TYR A 100 8.19 10.23 -32.19
C TYR A 100 7.22 10.14 -31.00
N GLU A 101 5.92 10.03 -31.26
CA GLU A 101 4.90 9.82 -30.24
C GLU A 101 5.18 8.57 -29.40
N ILE A 102 5.44 7.42 -30.05
CA ILE A 102 5.73 6.16 -29.35
C ILE A 102 7.03 6.26 -28.55
N THR A 103 8.10 6.77 -29.17
CA THR A 103 9.42 6.86 -28.52
C THR A 103 9.38 7.76 -27.28
N PHE A 104 8.81 8.96 -27.38
CA PHE A 104 8.69 9.87 -26.23
C PHE A 104 7.72 9.34 -25.18
N SER A 105 6.62 8.69 -25.57
CA SER A 105 5.71 8.03 -24.63
C SER A 105 6.43 6.94 -23.83
N CYS A 106 7.21 6.08 -24.49
CA CYS A 106 8.01 5.04 -23.82
C CYS A 106 9.05 5.64 -22.87
N ILE A 107 9.78 6.68 -23.29
CA ILE A 107 10.81 7.34 -22.46
C ILE A 107 10.18 7.93 -21.20
N VAL A 108 9.13 8.74 -21.36
CA VAL A 108 8.49 9.45 -20.24
C VAL A 108 7.76 8.48 -19.31
N CYS A 109 7.15 7.42 -19.85
CA CYS A 109 6.56 6.34 -19.05
C CYS A 109 7.61 5.59 -18.23
N THR A 110 8.78 5.30 -18.82
CA THR A 110 9.89 4.64 -18.11
C THR A 110 10.37 5.51 -16.93
N ILE A 111 10.53 6.82 -17.14
CA ILE A 111 10.88 7.77 -16.07
C ILE A 111 9.83 7.76 -14.96
N ALA A 112 8.53 7.70 -15.32
CA ALA A 112 7.46 7.64 -14.34
C ALA A 112 7.48 6.35 -13.50
N ILE A 113 7.78 5.20 -14.12
CA ILE A 113 7.92 3.93 -13.41
C ILE A 113 9.11 3.96 -12.44
N ILE A 114 10.26 4.48 -12.89
CA ILE A 114 11.44 4.64 -12.03
C ILE A 114 11.11 5.54 -10.84
N TYR A 115 10.43 6.67 -11.08
CA TYR A 115 10.02 7.57 -10.02
C TYR A 115 9.05 6.92 -9.02
N LYS A 116 8.09 6.15 -9.53
CA LYS A 116 7.16 5.36 -8.71
C LYS A 116 7.90 4.41 -7.78
N ASP A 117 8.87 3.66 -8.31
CA ASP A 117 9.63 2.68 -7.53
C ASP A 117 10.54 3.38 -6.50
N TYR A 118 11.18 4.49 -6.88
CA TYR A 118 11.92 5.35 -5.95
C TYR A 118 11.02 5.87 -4.82
N TYR A 119 9.82 6.37 -5.14
CA TYR A 119 8.89 6.89 -4.14
C TYR A 119 8.41 5.79 -3.19
N LYS A 120 8.14 4.60 -3.73
CA LYS A 120 7.74 3.42 -2.93
C LYS A 120 8.83 3.02 -1.94
N GLU A 121 10.10 3.00 -2.37
CA GLU A 121 11.21 2.64 -1.48
C GLU A 121 11.46 3.73 -0.43
N LYS A 122 11.42 5.01 -0.82
CA LYS A 122 11.60 6.13 0.11
C LYS A 122 10.52 6.20 1.19
N ASN A 123 9.27 5.89 0.84
CA ASN A 123 8.14 5.98 1.76
C ASN A 123 7.71 4.60 2.30
N LYS A 124 8.58 3.60 2.24
CA LYS A 124 8.28 2.21 2.66
C LYS A 124 7.81 2.11 4.10
N ALA A 125 8.28 3.01 4.97
CA ALA A 125 7.83 3.13 6.37
C ALA A 125 6.39 3.67 6.50
N GLU A 126 5.98 4.60 5.63
CA GLU A 126 4.61 5.13 5.58
C GLU A 126 3.64 4.24 4.80
N ILE A 127 4.14 3.40 3.89
CA ILE A 127 3.31 2.50 3.10
C ILE A 127 3.04 1.19 3.86
N ASN A 128 4.00 0.71 4.64
CA ASN A 128 3.86 -0.45 5.53
C ASN A 128 3.48 -0.02 6.95
N ILE A 129 2.47 0.84 7.10
CA ILE A 129 1.96 1.18 8.43
C ILE A 129 1.44 -0.09 9.09
N LYS A 130 2.19 -0.58 10.07
CA LYS A 130 1.73 -1.62 10.98
C LYS A 130 0.59 -1.04 11.81
N PRO A 131 -0.49 -1.79 12.04
CA PRO A 131 -1.55 -1.30 12.89
C PRO A 131 -1.06 -1.24 14.35
N ASP A 132 -1.65 -0.34 15.13
CA ASP A 132 -1.22 -0.09 16.51
C ASP A 132 -2.11 -0.84 17.49
N ILE A 133 -1.51 -1.43 18.53
CA ILE A 133 -2.27 -1.95 19.66
C ILE A 133 -2.66 -0.79 20.56
N ILE A 134 -3.96 -0.49 20.61
CA ILE A 134 -4.49 0.64 21.36
C ILE A 134 -4.94 0.26 22.78
N LYS A 135 -5.32 -1.01 23.01
CA LYS A 135 -5.86 -1.45 24.30
C LYS A 135 -5.62 -2.95 24.54
N ILE A 136 -5.31 -3.30 25.78
CA ILE A 136 -5.35 -4.67 26.32
C ILE A 136 -6.74 -4.88 26.93
N LEU A 137 -7.41 -5.97 26.56
CA LEU A 137 -8.74 -6.37 27.04
C LEU A 137 -8.64 -7.36 28.20
#